data_AF-A0A8C3TF00-F1
#
_entry.id   AF-A0A8C3TF00-F1
#
_cell.length_a   1.000
_cell.length_b   1.000
_cell.length_c   1.000
_cell.angle_alpha   90.00
_cell.angle_beta   90.00
_cell.angle_gamma   90.00
#
_symmetry.space_group_name_H-M   'P 1'
#
loop_
_entity.id
_entity.type
_entity.pdbx_description
1 polymer ?
#
loop_
_entity_poly.entity_id
_entity_poly.type
_entity_poly.pdbx_seq_one_letter_code
_entity_poly.pdbx_strand_id
1 'polypeptide(L)'
;MSSALKCDLSSILKETDASRQCMDDNNYRKNMCTSYFLKYKNCRKFWHAIMVQRRRDGVKPNMPTAEERENILKSIGGTPY
;
A
#
# COMPACT_ATOMS: atom_id res chain seq x y z
N MET A 1 6.91 11.97 15.18
CA MET A 1 6.95 12.56 13.82
C MET A 1 6.28 11.59 12.84
N SER A 2 5.24 12.07 12.13
CA SER A 2 4.56 11.48 10.95
C SER A 2 4.21 9.98 10.93
N SER A 3 3.04 9.62 11.47
CA SER A 3 2.35 8.32 11.23
C SER A 3 1.61 8.25 9.88
N ALA A 4 2.09 8.94 8.84
CA ALA A 4 1.36 9.17 7.59
C ALA A 4 1.78 8.22 6.45
N LEU A 5 1.73 6.90 6.67
CA LEU A 5 1.85 5.89 5.60
C LEU A 5 1.14 4.57 6.00
N LYS A 6 -0.10 4.67 6.48
CA LYS A 6 -1.02 3.52 6.52
C LYS A 6 -1.78 3.46 5.20
N CYS A 7 -1.14 2.88 4.17
CA CYS A 7 -1.86 2.16 3.10
C CYS A 7 -2.89 1.27 3.82
N ASP A 8 -4.15 1.23 3.34
CA ASP A 8 -5.26 0.64 4.09
C ASP A 8 -4.92 -0.67 4.77
N LEU A 9 -5.16 -0.69 6.09
CA LEU A 9 -4.91 -1.82 6.98
C LEU A 9 -5.46 -3.12 6.38
N SER A 10 -6.60 -3.11 5.69
CA SER A 10 -7.24 -4.36 5.23
C SER A 10 -6.51 -5.08 4.09
N SER A 11 -5.95 -4.36 3.10
CA SER A 11 -5.20 -5.02 2.00
C SER A 11 -3.73 -5.21 2.33
N ILE A 12 -3.13 -4.31 3.12
CA ILE A 12 -1.74 -4.44 3.57
C ILE A 12 -1.59 -5.45 4.69
N LEU A 13 -2.54 -5.58 5.61
CA LEU A 13 -2.47 -6.66 6.60
C LEU A 13 -2.52 -8.01 5.88
N LYS A 14 -3.36 -8.16 4.84
CA LYS A 14 -3.36 -9.39 4.04
C LYS A 14 -2.02 -9.65 3.35
N GLU A 15 -1.41 -8.64 2.74
CA GLU A 15 -0.09 -8.81 2.10
C GLU A 15 1.06 -8.96 3.12
N THR A 16 0.93 -8.35 4.30
CA THR A 16 1.91 -8.46 5.39
C THR A 16 1.82 -9.83 6.06
N ASP A 17 0.61 -10.30 6.37
CA ASP A 17 0.32 -11.64 6.87
C ASP A 17 0.71 -12.68 5.83
N ALA A 18 0.41 -12.47 4.55
CA ALA A 18 0.86 -13.36 3.48
C ALA A 18 2.39 -13.38 3.33
N SER A 19 3.06 -12.23 3.49
CA SER A 19 4.53 -12.19 3.50
C SER A 19 5.12 -12.90 4.71
N ARG A 20 4.46 -12.81 5.87
CA ARG A 20 4.88 -13.44 7.12
C ARG A 20 4.68 -14.95 7.07
N GLN A 21 3.51 -15.39 6.59
CA GLN A 21 3.21 -16.79 6.31
C GLN A 21 4.18 -17.37 5.28
N CYS A 22 4.45 -16.65 4.18
CA CYS A 22 5.43 -17.08 3.19
C CYS A 22 6.82 -17.26 3.82
N MET A 23 7.24 -16.37 4.71
CA MET A 23 8.51 -16.49 5.42
C MET A 23 8.54 -17.71 6.34
N ASP A 24 7.47 -17.98 7.08
CA ASP A 24 7.36 -19.16 7.95
C ASP A 24 7.38 -20.46 7.12
N ASP A 25 6.65 -20.51 6.00
CA ASP A 25 6.59 -21.69 5.11
C ASP A 25 7.90 -21.96 4.34
N ASN A 26 8.70 -20.91 4.10
CA ASN A 26 9.92 -21.00 3.30
C ASN A 26 11.21 -20.93 4.13
N ASN A 27 11.18 -21.27 5.43
CA ASN A 27 12.35 -21.21 6.31
C ASN A 27 13.06 -19.85 6.25
N TYR A 28 12.29 -18.77 6.22
CA TYR A 28 12.76 -17.38 6.17
C TYR A 28 13.59 -17.03 4.92
N ARG A 29 13.45 -17.80 3.84
CA ARG A 29 14.06 -17.50 2.53
C ARG A 29 13.34 -16.33 1.86
N LYS A 30 13.81 -15.11 2.15
CA LYS A 30 13.25 -13.83 1.67
C LYS A 30 13.07 -13.76 0.16
N ASN A 31 13.95 -14.41 -0.61
CA ASN A 31 13.89 -14.44 -2.06
C ASN A 31 12.62 -15.13 -2.58
N MET A 32 12.09 -16.13 -1.87
CA MET A 32 10.84 -16.83 -2.22
C MET A 32 9.60 -15.94 -2.04
N CYS A 33 9.70 -14.92 -1.18
CA CYS A 33 8.61 -14.00 -0.84
C CYS A 33 8.77 -12.61 -1.48
N THR A 34 9.70 -12.46 -2.44
CA THR A 34 10.05 -11.17 -3.08
C THR A 34 8.84 -10.47 -3.69
N SER A 35 7.88 -11.23 -4.22
CA SER A 35 6.64 -10.71 -4.79
C SER A 35 5.84 -9.91 -3.75
N TYR A 36 5.64 -10.44 -2.54
CA TYR A 36 4.92 -9.77 -1.46
C TYR A 36 5.61 -8.46 -1.04
N PHE A 37 6.95 -8.47 -0.94
CA PHE A 37 7.71 -7.25 -0.63
C PHE A 37 7.60 -6.21 -1.74
N LEU A 38 7.59 -6.65 -3.01
CA LEU A 38 7.46 -5.76 -4.16
C LEU A 38 6.08 -5.12 -4.20
N LYS A 39 5.00 -5.89 -3.98
CA LYS A 39 3.63 -5.37 -3.85
C LYS A 39 3.51 -4.33 -2.75
N TYR A 40 4.05 -4.61 -1.57
CA TYR A 40 4.06 -3.67 -0.45
C TYR A 40 4.80 -2.36 -0.80
N LYS A 41 5.98 -2.48 -1.44
CA LYS A 41 6.77 -1.32 -1.90
C LYS A 41 6.00 -0.49 -2.92
N ASN A 42 5.31 -1.14 -3.85
CA ASN A 42 4.51 -0.50 -4.88
C ASN A 42 3.28 0.22 -4.30
N CYS A 43 2.58 -0.37 -3.31
CA CYS A 43 1.51 0.32 -2.57
C CYS A 43 2.01 1.63 -1.98
N ARG A 44 3.10 1.57 -1.20
CA ARG A 44 3.64 2.76 -0.54
C ARG A 44 4.00 3.84 -1.56
N LYS A 45 4.62 3.46 -2.68
CA LYS A 45 5.02 4.41 -3.72
C LYS A 45 3.80 5.08 -4.37
N PHE A 46 2.77 4.30 -4.70
CA PHE A 46 1.54 4.80 -5.32
C PHE A 46 0.82 5.83 -4.44
N TRP A 47 0.51 5.46 -3.19
CA TRP A 47 -0.21 6.35 -2.28
C TRP A 47 0.63 7.54 -1.83
N HIS A 48 1.95 7.40 -1.76
CA HIS A 48 2.83 8.54 -1.52
C HIS A 48 2.77 9.56 -2.68
N ALA A 49 2.74 9.11 -3.93
CA ALA A 49 2.59 10.00 -5.08
C ALA A 49 1.27 10.79 -5.02
N ILE A 50 0.15 10.12 -4.70
CA ILE A 50 -1.15 10.78 -4.49
C ILE A 50 -1.10 11.78 -3.34
N MET A 51 -0.49 11.40 -2.21
CA MET A 51 -0.35 12.28 -1.06
C MET A 51 0.45 13.54 -1.39
N VAL A 52 1.52 13.40 -2.17
CA VAL A 52 2.33 14.54 -2.64
C VAL A 52 1.52 15.44 -3.55
N GLN A 53 0.72 14.90 -4.47
CA GLN A 53 -0.15 15.70 -5.33
C GLN A 53 -1.23 16.43 -4.54
N ARG A 54 -1.99 15.72 -3.69
CA ARG A 54 -3.00 16.35 -2.81
C ARG A 54 -2.42 17.47 -1.94
N ARG A 55 -1.17 17.30 -1.47
CA ARG A 55 -0.47 18.35 -0.72
C ARG A 55 -0.17 19.58 -1.59
N ARG A 56 0.25 19.39 -2.84
CA ARG A 56 0.47 20.49 -3.81
C ARG A 56 -0.82 21.22 -4.15
N ASP A 57 -1.92 20.46 -4.25
CA ASP A 57 -3.25 20.98 -4.55
C ASP A 57 -3.95 21.62 -3.34
N GLY A 58 -3.30 21.63 -2.17
CA GLY A 58 -3.87 22.19 -0.93
C GLY A 58 -4.98 21.34 -0.30
N VAL A 59 -5.22 20.12 -0.77
CA VAL A 59 -6.29 19.24 -0.32
C VAL A 59 -5.94 18.60 1.03
N LYS A 60 -6.85 18.70 2.01
CA LYS A 60 -6.74 18.09 3.33
C LYS A 60 -7.91 17.13 3.60
N PRO A 61 -7.65 15.95 4.20
CA PRO A 61 -6.34 15.41 4.58
C PRO A 61 -5.46 15.06 3.37
N ASN A 62 -4.13 15.19 3.55
CA ASN A 62 -3.16 14.86 2.48
C ASN A 62 -3.27 13.38 2.07
N MET A 63 -3.56 12.49 3.03
CA MET A 63 -3.86 11.10 2.74
C MET A 63 -5.34 10.96 2.34
N PRO A 64 -5.66 10.25 1.25
CA PRO A 64 -7.05 10.01 0.88
C PRO A 64 -7.81 9.20 1.95
N THR A 65 -9.10 9.47 2.11
CA THR A 65 -10.04 8.70 2.94
C THR A 65 -10.36 7.33 2.31
N ALA A 66 -10.99 6.42 3.04
CA ALA A 66 -11.35 5.10 2.49
C ALA A 66 -12.21 5.18 1.22
N GLU A 67 -13.19 6.09 1.20
CA GLU A 67 -14.05 6.33 0.03
C GLU A 67 -13.28 6.88 -1.17
N GLU A 68 -12.41 7.88 -0.96
CA GLU A 68 -11.56 8.42 -2.02
C GLU A 68 -10.63 7.34 -2.59
N ARG A 69 -10.12 6.45 -1.74
CA ARG A 69 -9.27 5.33 -2.19
C ARG A 69 -10.05 4.35 -3.05
N GLU A 70 -11.28 4.00 -2.66
CA GLU A 70 -12.13 3.13 -3.45
C GLU A 70 -12.40 3.73 -4.83
N ASN A 71 -12.70 5.03 -4.89
CA ASN A 71 -12.91 5.74 -6.15
C ASN A 71 -11.65 5.79 -7.03
N ILE A 72 -10.48 6.04 -6.42
CA ILE A 72 -9.19 6.03 -7.14
C ILE A 72 -8.86 4.63 -7.67
N LEU A 73 -9.12 3.56 -6.90
CA LEU A 73 -8.88 2.18 -7.34
C LEU A 73 -9.85 1.76 -8.46
N LYS A 74 -11.12 2.18 -8.38
CA LYS A 74 -12.11 1.96 -9.44
C LYS A 74 -11.71 2.69 -10.74
N SER A 75 -11.21 3.93 -10.64
CA SER A 75 -10.87 4.72 -11.83
C SER A 75 -9.67 4.19 -12.61
N ILE A 76 -8.73 3.53 -11.94
CA ILE A 76 -7.57 2.89 -12.57
C ILE A 76 -7.81 1.42 -12.98
N GLY A 77 -8.98 0.86 -12.66
CA GLY A 77 -9.39 -0.50 -13.06
C GLY A 77 -8.76 -1.64 -12.25
N GLY A 78 -8.24 -1.38 -11.04
CA GLY A 78 -7.65 -2.43 -10.20
C GLY A 78 -6.64 -1.94 -9.16
N THR A 79 -5.90 -2.86 -8.54
CA THR A 79 -4.77 -2.50 -7.66
C THR A 79 -3.53 -2.23 -8.51
N PRO A 80 -2.87 -1.07 -8.35
CA PRO A 80 -1.67 -0.71 -9.13
C PRO A 80 -0.40 -1.39 -8.57
N TYR A 81 -0.57 -2.39 -7.70
CA TYR A 81 0.45 -3.15 -7.00
C TYR A 81 0.02 -4.60 -6.85
#